data_AF-A0A8X6JER8-F1
#
_entry.id   AF-A0A8X6JER8-F1
#
_cell.length_a   1.000
_cell.length_b   1.000
_cell.length_c   1.000
_cell.angle_alpha   90.00
_cell.angle_beta   90.00
_cell.angle_gamma   90.00
#
_symmetry.space_group_name_H-M   'P 1'
#
loop_
_entity.id
_entity.type
_entity.pdbx_description
1 polymer ?
#
loop_
_entity_poly.entity_id
_entity_poly.type
_entity_poly.pdbx_seq_one_letter_code
_entity_poly.pdbx_strand_id
1 'polypeptide(L)'
;MVPLDRLLLESDSPYMYPNTRASHISASIKETLTDKSLSFLHRYCTFQRNEPCSLPVTIELIAAYYKTKPDEVALQTTFCAMKLLV
;
A
#
# COMPACT_ATOMS: atom_id res chain seq x y z
N MET A 1 12.14 10.66 0.87
CA MET A 1 10.76 10.24 0.50
C MET A 1 10.30 11.10 -0.67
N VAL A 2 9.49 10.56 -1.57
CA VAL A 2 8.92 11.30 -2.71
C VAL A 2 7.82 12.24 -2.18
N PRO A 3 7.56 13.42 -2.76
CA PRO A 3 6.40 14.22 -2.38
C PRO A 3 5.07 13.50 -2.67
N LEU A 4 4.11 13.56 -1.73
CA LEU A 4 2.85 12.81 -1.86
C LEU A 4 2.00 13.27 -3.06
N ASP A 5 2.07 14.55 -3.41
CA ASP A 5 1.45 15.16 -4.60
C ASP A 5 2.13 14.80 -5.93
N ARG A 6 3.15 13.95 -5.88
CA ARG A 6 3.84 13.39 -7.05
C ARG A 6 3.93 11.87 -6.99
N LEU A 7 3.22 11.24 -6.06
CA LEU A 7 3.25 9.80 -5.86
C LEU A 7 2.11 9.14 -6.66
N LEU A 8 2.47 8.16 -7.46
CA LEU A 8 1.53 7.20 -8.03
C LEU A 8 1.65 5.88 -7.27
N LEU A 9 0.55 5.15 -7.22
CA LEU A 9 0.50 3.84 -6.59
C LEU A 9 -0.03 2.82 -7.57
N GLU A 10 0.71 1.72 -7.72
CA GLU A 10 0.31 0.55 -8.49
C GLU A 10 0.68 -0.73 -7.75
N SER A 11 0.05 -1.83 -8.14
CA SER A 11 0.32 -3.13 -7.52
C SER A 11 1.46 -3.89 -8.21
N ASP A 12 1.71 -3.59 -9.49
CA ASP A 12 2.59 -4.39 -10.36
C ASP A 12 2.28 -5.91 -10.34
N SER A 13 1.01 -6.26 -10.09
CA SER A 13 0.58 -7.66 -10.04
C SER A 13 0.80 -8.35 -11.39
N PRO A 14 1.29 -9.60 -11.43
CA PRO A 14 1.39 -10.56 -10.32
C PRO A 14 2.66 -10.46 -9.45
N TYR A 15 3.52 -9.47 -9.69
CA TYR A 15 4.79 -9.28 -8.99
C TYR A 15 4.64 -8.34 -7.78
N MET A 16 5.75 -8.01 -7.13
CA MET A 16 5.81 -7.02 -6.05
C MET A 16 4.88 -7.31 -4.85
N TYR A 17 4.80 -8.58 -4.44
CA TYR A 17 4.07 -9.00 -3.25
C TYR A 17 4.44 -8.18 -2.00
N PRO A 18 3.48 -7.52 -1.33
CA PRO A 18 3.76 -6.74 -0.13
C PRO A 18 4.14 -7.63 1.06
N ASN A 19 5.44 -7.77 1.33
CA ASN A 19 5.92 -8.52 2.49
C ASN A 19 5.78 -7.71 3.78
N THR A 20 4.57 -7.65 4.33
CA THR A 20 4.24 -6.92 5.57
C THR A 20 4.96 -7.45 6.82
N ARG A 21 5.54 -8.65 6.76
CA ARG A 21 6.26 -9.28 7.87
C ARG A 21 7.78 -9.14 7.77
N ALA A 22 8.28 -8.44 6.75
CA ALA A 22 9.71 -8.29 6.55
C ALA A 22 10.42 -7.76 7.80
N SER A 23 11.60 -8.31 8.09
CA SER A 23 12.35 -8.03 9.32
C SER A 23 12.80 -6.57 9.45
N HIS A 24 13.03 -5.90 8.32
CA HIS A 24 13.44 -4.49 8.28
C HIS A 24 12.29 -3.50 8.54
N ILE A 25 11.04 -3.95 8.54
CA ILE A 25 9.88 -3.12 8.88
C ILE A 25 9.72 -3.10 10.41
N SER A 26 9.72 -1.89 10.98
CA SER A 26 9.57 -1.68 12.43
C SER A 26 8.24 -2.20 12.97
N ALA A 27 8.21 -2.61 14.24
CA ALA A 27 6.99 -3.08 14.91
C ALA A 27 5.88 -2.01 14.89
N SER A 28 6.24 -0.75 15.17
CA SER A 28 5.30 0.38 15.15
C SER A 28 4.61 0.58 13.81
N ILE A 29 5.27 0.28 12.69
CA ILE A 29 4.64 0.35 11.36
C ILE A 29 3.72 -0.85 11.15
N LYS A 30 4.14 -2.05 11.54
CA LYS A 30 3.32 -3.27 11.41
C LYS A 30 2.00 -3.15 12.15
N GLU A 31 2.01 -2.51 13.32
CA GLU A 31 0.83 -2.27 14.15
C GLU A 31 -0.18 -1.29 13.53
N THR A 32 0.21 -0.50 12.52
CA THR A 32 -0.72 0.40 11.81
C THR A 32 -1.57 -0.30 10.77
N LEU A 33 -1.21 -1.53 10.38
CA LEU A 33 -1.89 -2.26 9.32
C LEU A 33 -3.20 -2.85 9.85
N THR A 34 -4.29 -2.64 9.10
CA THR A 34 -5.61 -3.09 9.53
C THR A 34 -5.83 -4.56 9.21
N ASP A 35 -6.60 -5.26 10.06
CA ASP A 35 -6.99 -6.64 9.79
C ASP A 35 -7.73 -6.79 8.46
N LYS A 36 -8.49 -5.76 8.07
CA LYS A 36 -9.22 -5.74 6.80
C LYS A 36 -8.27 -5.74 5.61
N SER A 37 -7.26 -4.87 5.58
CA SER A 37 -6.28 -4.81 4.48
C SER A 37 -5.43 -6.09 4.42
N LEU A 38 -4.99 -6.57 5.59
CA LEU A 38 -4.26 -7.83 5.73
C LEU A 38 -5.09 -9.03 5.26
N SER A 39 -6.42 -9.01 5.47
CA SER A 39 -7.29 -10.09 5.00
C SER A 39 -7.29 -10.21 3.48
N PHE A 40 -7.25 -9.10 2.72
CA PHE A 40 -7.15 -9.14 1.26
C PHE A 40 -5.81 -9.74 0.81
N LEU A 41 -4.71 -9.29 1.42
CA LEU A 41 -3.37 -9.81 1.13
C LEU A 41 -3.28 -11.31 1.39
N HIS A 42 -3.67 -11.76 2.59
CA HIS A 42 -3.52 -13.16 3.00
C HIS A 42 -4.49 -14.11 2.30
N ARG A 43 -5.68 -13.63 1.92
CA ARG A 43 -6.70 -14.46 1.25
C ARG A 43 -6.45 -14.62 -0.25
N TYR A 44 -6.01 -13.56 -0.93
CA TYR A 44 -5.99 -13.53 -2.39
C TYR A 44 -4.56 -13.54 -2.98
N CYS A 45 -3.56 -13.03 -2.26
CA CYS A 45 -2.19 -12.99 -2.75
C CYS A 45 -1.42 -14.26 -2.31
N THR A 46 -1.83 -15.41 -2.82
CA THR A 46 -1.29 -16.73 -2.45
C THR A 46 0.04 -17.02 -3.14
N PHE A 47 0.90 -17.81 -2.50
CA PHE A 47 2.24 -18.16 -3.02
C PHE A 47 3.10 -16.95 -3.43
N GLN A 48 2.91 -15.81 -2.75
CA GLN A 48 3.55 -14.53 -3.10
C GLN A 48 3.21 -14.02 -4.51
N ARG A 49 2.12 -14.50 -5.11
CA ARG A 49 1.53 -13.91 -6.31
C ARG A 49 0.68 -12.73 -5.88
N ASN A 50 1.05 -11.52 -6.29
CA ASN A 50 0.31 -10.33 -5.92
C ASN A 50 -0.99 -10.21 -6.72
N GLU A 51 -1.94 -9.45 -6.18
CA GLU A 51 -3.19 -9.09 -6.82
C GLU A 51 -3.51 -7.61 -6.55
N PRO A 52 -4.28 -6.92 -7.41
CA PRO A 52 -4.63 -5.50 -7.21
C PRO A 52 -5.31 -5.20 -5.86
N CYS A 53 -5.94 -6.20 -5.24
CA CYS A 53 -6.54 -6.07 -3.92
C CYS A 53 -5.52 -5.89 -2.78
N SER A 54 -4.21 -5.93 -3.06
CA SER A 54 -3.14 -5.62 -2.09
C SER A 54 -2.84 -4.11 -1.97
N LEU A 55 -3.43 -3.28 -2.84
CA LEU A 55 -3.26 -1.83 -2.78
C LEU A 55 -3.61 -1.23 -1.40
N PRO A 56 -4.69 -1.63 -0.70
CA PRO A 56 -5.01 -1.08 0.62
C PRO A 56 -3.90 -1.26 1.66
N VAL A 57 -3.28 -2.44 1.74
CA VAL A 57 -2.18 -2.68 2.70
C VAL A 57 -0.92 -1.91 2.31
N THR A 58 -0.72 -1.69 1.01
CA THR A 58 0.39 -0.86 0.50
C THR A 58 0.15 0.62 0.84
N ILE A 59 -1.08 1.12 0.73
CA ILE A 59 -1.46 2.47 1.17
C ILE A 59 -1.20 2.65 2.66
N GLU A 60 -1.58 1.69 3.51
CA GLU A 60 -1.35 1.77 4.95
C GLU A 60 0.15 1.78 5.29
N LEU A 61 0.95 0.93 4.64
CA LEU A 61 2.41 0.96 4.76
C LEU A 61 2.98 2.33 4.39
N ILE A 62 2.58 2.89 3.25
CA ILE A 62 3.01 4.22 2.81
C ILE A 62 2.61 5.27 3.84
N ALA A 63 1.34 5.30 4.25
CA ALA A 63 0.83 6.26 5.22
C ALA A 63 1.62 6.25 6.53
N ALA A 64 1.99 5.06 7.02
CA ALA A 64 2.83 4.90 8.21
C ALA A 64 4.22 5.54 8.06
N TYR A 65 4.88 5.39 6.89
CA TYR A 65 6.16 6.06 6.61
C TYR A 65 6.01 7.58 6.45
N TYR A 66 4.92 8.05 5.83
CA TYR A 66 4.63 9.48 5.65
C TYR A 66 4.08 10.14 6.92
N LYS A 67 3.77 9.37 7.97
CA LYS A 67 3.15 9.84 9.21
C LYS A 67 1.85 10.61 8.93
N THR A 68 1.08 10.12 7.97
CA THR A 68 -0.23 10.67 7.59
C THR A 68 -1.28 9.56 7.63
N LYS A 69 -2.54 9.89 7.33
CA LYS A 69 -3.63 8.93 7.33
C LYS A 69 -3.72 8.16 6.01
N PRO A 70 -4.11 6.88 6.02
CA PRO A 70 -4.28 6.09 4.80
C PRO A 70 -5.24 6.68 3.77
N ASP A 71 -6.33 7.32 4.21
CA ASP A 71 -7.30 7.98 3.34
C ASP A 71 -6.71 9.18 2.58
N GLU A 72 -5.81 9.94 3.21
CA GLU A 72 -5.11 11.05 2.56
C GLU A 72 -4.15 10.54 1.46
N VAL A 73 -3.40 9.47 1.75
CA VAL A 73 -2.53 8.82 0.74
C VAL A 73 -3.36 8.26 -0.42
N ALA A 74 -4.46 7.59 -0.11
CA ALA A 74 -5.35 7.02 -1.13
C ALA A 74 -5.92 8.11 -2.05
N LEU A 75 -6.42 9.20 -1.45
CA LEU A 75 -7.02 10.31 -2.19
C LEU A 75 -5.98 11.02 -3.06
N GLN A 76 -4.81 11.33 -2.50
CA GLN A 76 -3.78 12.06 -3.22
C GLN A 76 -3.20 11.25 -4.39
N THR A 77 -2.90 9.97 -4.17
CA THR A 77 -2.40 9.09 -5.24
C THR A 77 -3.46 8.86 -6.32
N THR A 78 -4.75 8.79 -5.96
CA THR A 78 -5.86 8.75 -6.92
C THR A 78 -5.93 10.04 -7.75
N PHE A 79 -5.86 11.22 -7.13
CA PHE A 79 -5.85 12.48 -7.87
C PHE A 79 -4.65 12.61 -8.81
N CYS A 80 -3.46 12.18 -8.37
CA CYS A 80 -2.27 12.17 -9.21
C CYS A 80 -2.46 11.27 -10.43
N ALA A 81 -3.01 10.07 -10.22
CA ALA A 81 -3.30 9.13 -11.31
C ALA A 81 -4.33 9.70 -12.30
N MET A 82 -5.43 10.25 -11.79
CA MET A 82 -6.49 10.86 -12.61
C MET A 82 -5.96 12.01 -13.45
N LYS A 83 -5.08 12.86 -12.91
CA LYS A 83 -4.52 13.99 -13.66
C LYS A 83 -3.59 13.57 -14.82
N LEU A 84 -2.97 12.40 -14.71
CA LEU A 84 -1.96 11.93 -15.67
C LEU A 84 -2.52 10.93 -16.69
N LEU A 85 -3.52 10.15 -16.29
CA LEU A 85 -4.03 9.01 -17.05
C LEU A 85 -5.44 9.23 -17.62
N VAL A 86 -6.11 10.31 -17.21
CA VAL A 86 -7.44 10.73 -17.70
C VAL A 86 -7.36 12.15 -18.24
#